data_AF-A0A1I1UBQ8-F1
#
_entry.id   AF-A0A1I1UBQ8-F1
#
_cell.length_a   1.000
_cell.length_b   1.000
_cell.length_c   1.000
_cell.angle_alpha   90.00
_cell.angle_beta   90.00
_cell.angle_gamma   90.00
#
_symmetry.space_group_name_H-M   'P 1'
#
loop_
_entity.id
_entity.type
_entity.pdbx_description
1 polymer ?
#
loop_
_entity_poly.entity_id
_entity_poly.type
_entity_poly.pdbx_seq_one_letter_code
_entity_poly.pdbx_strand_id
1 'polypeptide(L)'
;MKTRVIFASLVLGLGLVNTLATAATTTNTDDSPAANKPASTMLVNGSQKQFASYAELNIAKFVNTTNWQNFMSVVSLYNQNPTAVLNISPADRIKFNEAALQLTDKLAKQKDANASNWTKQVGHTARMINFLWNANQSTSETPDVQHFGINI
;
A
#
# COMPACT_ATOMS: atom_id res chain seq x y z
N MET A 1 23.09 14.84 43.24
CA MET A 1 22.01 15.37 42.37
C MET A 1 21.78 14.38 41.24
N LYS A 2 20.56 13.86 41.06
CA LYS A 2 20.24 12.85 40.04
C LYS A 2 19.41 13.52 38.95
N THR A 3 20.06 13.89 37.84
CA THR A 3 19.41 14.53 36.69
C THR A 3 18.61 13.46 35.94
N ARG A 4 17.30 13.64 35.84
CA ARG A 4 16.43 12.82 34.99
C ARG A 4 16.37 13.49 33.63
N VAL A 5 16.88 12.81 32.60
CA VAL A 5 16.77 13.24 31.20
C VAL A 5 15.40 12.79 30.70
N ILE A 6 14.54 13.74 30.35
CA ILE A 6 13.23 13.48 29.74
C ILE A 6 13.45 13.48 28.23
N PHE A 7 13.29 12.31 27.60
CA PHE A 7 13.21 12.21 26.15
C PHE A 7 11.81 12.67 25.73
N ALA A 8 11.70 13.90 25.25
CA ALA A 8 10.49 14.40 24.61
C ALA A 8 10.40 13.77 23.21
N SER A 9 9.54 12.76 23.04
CA SER A 9 9.13 12.28 21.72
C SER A 9 8.21 13.32 21.09
N LEU A 10 8.72 14.01 20.05
CA LEU A 10 7.91 14.85 19.19
C LEU A 10 6.97 13.95 18.37
N VAL A 11 5.75 13.75 18.87
CA VAL A 11 4.68 13.19 18.07
C VAL A 11 4.25 14.28 17.09
N LEU A 12 4.74 14.19 15.85
CA LEU A 12 4.16 14.90 14.72
C LEU A 12 2.78 14.30 14.45
N GLY A 13 1.80 14.77 15.22
CA GLY A 13 0.39 14.56 14.92
C GLY A 13 0.09 15.19 13.58
N LEU A 14 -0.07 14.37 12.55
CA LEU A 14 -0.69 14.78 11.31
C LEU A 14 -2.16 15.12 11.62
N GLY A 15 -2.38 16.35 12.05
CA GLY A 15 -3.69 16.95 12.22
C GLY A 15 -4.34 17.13 10.86
N LEU A 16 -4.97 16.07 10.36
CA LEU A 16 -5.99 16.17 9.32
C LEU A 16 -7.27 16.71 9.99
N VAL A 17 -7.34 18.03 10.16
CA VAL A 17 -8.61 18.74 10.37
C VAL A 17 -9.41 18.67 9.07
N ASN A 18 -9.98 17.51 8.78
CA ASN A 18 -11.02 17.40 7.77
C ASN A 18 -12.30 17.90 8.41
N THR A 19 -12.69 19.12 8.07
CA THR A 19 -14.04 19.64 8.25
C THR A 19 -15.05 18.52 7.99
N LEU A 20 -15.93 18.27 8.97
CA LEU A 20 -17.11 17.43 8.82
C LEU A 20 -18.01 18.05 7.74
N ALA A 21 -17.72 17.77 6.47
CA ALA A 21 -18.72 17.80 5.45
C ALA A 21 -19.60 16.58 5.73
N THR A 22 -20.77 16.82 6.30
CA THR A 22 -21.90 15.89 6.23
C THR A 22 -22.26 15.73 4.76
N ALA A 23 -21.45 14.96 4.02
CA ALA A 23 -21.89 14.34 2.80
C ALA A 23 -22.97 13.37 3.24
N ALA A 24 -24.21 13.68 2.88
CA ALA A 24 -25.34 12.79 3.04
C ALA A 24 -24.87 11.37 2.70
N THR A 25 -25.04 10.46 3.66
CA THR A 25 -25.01 9.03 3.40
C THR A 25 -26.11 8.75 2.39
N THR A 26 -25.79 8.91 1.10
CA THR A 26 -26.43 8.14 0.06
C THR A 26 -25.99 6.72 0.33
N THR A 27 -26.77 6.01 1.14
CA THR A 27 -26.90 4.57 1.00
C THR A 27 -27.35 4.36 -0.43
N ASN A 28 -26.39 4.24 -1.34
CA ASN A 28 -26.62 3.59 -2.62
C ASN A 28 -26.85 2.12 -2.28
N THR A 29 -28.05 1.80 -1.80
CA THR A 29 -28.67 0.52 -2.09
C THR A 29 -28.94 0.55 -3.59
N ASP A 30 -27.87 0.33 -4.34
CA ASP A 30 -27.93 -0.07 -5.73
C ASP A 30 -28.58 -1.45 -5.74
N ASP A 31 -29.91 -1.46 -5.89
CA ASP A 31 -30.74 -2.67 -6.04
C ASP A 31 -30.54 -3.34 -7.41
N SER A 32 -29.47 -2.98 -8.12
CA SER A 32 -28.98 -3.74 -9.27
C SER A 32 -28.38 -5.06 -8.79
N PRO A 33 -28.47 -6.16 -9.57
CA PRO A 33 -27.90 -7.48 -9.23
C PRO A 33 -26.34 -7.52 -9.20
N ALA A 34 -25.69 -6.40 -8.86
CA ALA A 34 -24.26 -6.26 -8.66
C ALA A 34 -23.76 -6.77 -7.29
N ALA A 35 -24.65 -7.35 -6.46
CA ALA A 35 -24.28 -8.03 -5.20
C ALA A 35 -23.29 -9.20 -5.38
N ASN A 36 -23.01 -9.61 -6.62
CA ASN A 36 -22.06 -10.66 -6.98
C ASN A 36 -20.81 -10.14 -7.72
N LYS A 37 -20.46 -8.85 -7.64
CA LYS A 37 -19.14 -8.42 -8.13
C LYS A 37 -18.06 -9.06 -7.25
N PRO A 38 -17.13 -9.86 -7.82
CA PRO A 38 -16.05 -10.44 -7.04
C PRO A 38 -15.33 -9.29 -6.33
N ALA A 39 -15.03 -9.47 -5.04
CA ALA A 39 -14.17 -8.56 -4.29
C ALA A 39 -12.97 -8.24 -5.20
N SER A 40 -12.73 -6.95 -5.44
CA SER A 40 -11.72 -6.49 -6.39
C SER A 40 -10.45 -7.34 -6.25
N THR A 41 -9.89 -7.81 -7.36
CA THR A 41 -8.69 -8.67 -7.35
C THR A 41 -7.49 -7.96 -6.69
N MET A 42 -7.57 -6.65 -6.51
CA MET A 42 -6.57 -5.79 -5.88
C MET A 42 -7.14 -5.00 -4.70
N LEU A 43 -6.24 -4.53 -3.83
CA LEU A 43 -6.52 -3.59 -2.76
C LEU A 43 -6.72 -2.17 -3.31
N VAL A 44 -7.66 -1.97 -4.23
CA VAL A 44 -8.02 -0.67 -4.82
C VAL A 44 -9.23 -0.07 -4.12
N ASN A 45 -9.31 1.25 -4.07
CA ASN A 45 -10.44 2.09 -3.62
C ASN A 45 -11.64 1.33 -3.02
N GLY A 46 -11.82 1.45 -1.70
CA GLY A 46 -12.85 0.74 -0.93
C GLY A 46 -12.34 -0.56 -0.31
N SER A 47 -11.76 -1.47 -1.10
CA SER A 47 -11.24 -2.75 -0.58
C SER A 47 -10.02 -2.56 0.32
N GLN A 48 -9.19 -1.54 0.07
CA GLN A 48 -8.10 -1.16 0.98
C GLN A 48 -8.61 -0.81 2.39
N LYS A 49 -9.74 -0.09 2.50
CA LYS A 49 -10.31 0.31 3.81
C LYS A 49 -10.92 -0.90 4.52
N GLN A 50 -11.66 -1.73 3.79
CA GLN A 50 -12.22 -2.98 4.30
C GLN A 50 -11.11 -3.94 4.79
N PHE A 51 -10.01 -4.01 4.03
CA PHE A 51 -8.83 -4.77 4.43
C PHE A 51 -8.19 -4.24 5.71
N ALA A 52 -8.02 -2.91 5.82
CA ALA A 52 -7.49 -2.29 7.03
C ALA A 52 -8.34 -2.63 8.26
N SER A 53 -9.67 -2.54 8.15
CA SER A 53 -10.58 -2.92 9.24
C SER A 53 -10.52 -4.41 9.57
N TYR A 54 -10.43 -5.29 8.57
CA TYR A 54 -10.20 -6.72 8.82
C TYR A 54 -8.86 -6.95 9.55
N ALA A 55 -7.79 -6.27 9.13
CA ALA A 55 -6.47 -6.42 9.72
C ALA A 55 -6.42 -5.91 11.17
N GLU A 56 -7.09 -4.80 11.48
CA GLU A 56 -7.22 -4.27 12.83
C GLU A 56 -7.90 -5.27 13.78
N LEU A 57 -8.90 -6.01 13.31
CA LEU A 57 -9.61 -6.99 14.12
C LEU A 57 -8.83 -8.30 14.29
N ASN A 58 -8.17 -8.80 13.23
CA ASN A 58 -7.64 -10.16 13.21
C ASN A 58 -6.12 -10.26 13.39
N ILE A 59 -5.40 -9.19 13.03
CA ILE A 59 -3.93 -9.10 13.12
C ILE A 59 -3.49 -7.78 13.75
N ALA A 60 -4.22 -7.26 14.75
CA ALA A 60 -3.99 -5.99 15.43
C ALA A 60 -2.53 -5.72 15.81
N LYS A 61 -1.82 -6.74 16.32
CA LYS A 61 -0.40 -6.62 16.69
C LYS A 61 0.49 -6.27 15.50
N PHE A 62 0.17 -6.76 14.31
CA PHE A 62 0.89 -6.44 13.08
C PHE A 62 0.55 -5.04 12.58
N VAL A 63 -0.71 -4.61 12.69
CA VAL A 63 -1.16 -3.26 12.27
C VAL A 63 -0.37 -2.14 12.96
N ASN A 64 0.06 -2.35 14.20
CA ASN A 64 0.86 -1.38 14.96
C ASN A 64 2.37 -1.41 14.63
N THR A 65 2.80 -2.11 13.58
CA THR A 65 4.22 -2.22 13.21
C THR A 65 4.60 -1.29 12.06
N THR A 66 5.88 -0.97 11.95
CA THR A 66 6.43 -0.26 10.78
C THR A 66 6.20 -1.03 9.47
N ASN A 67 6.13 -2.37 9.51
CA ASN A 67 5.88 -3.17 8.31
C ASN A 67 4.47 -2.94 7.77
N TRP A 68 3.47 -2.83 8.64
CA TRP A 68 2.12 -2.41 8.22
C TRP A 68 2.14 -1.02 7.56
N GLN A 69 2.84 -0.06 8.16
CA GLN A 69 2.95 1.30 7.61
C GLN A 69 3.67 1.32 6.25
N ASN A 70 4.76 0.56 6.11
CA ASN A 70 5.50 0.42 4.85
C ASN A 70 4.61 -0.16 3.74
N PHE A 71 3.80 -1.17 4.05
CA PHE A 71 2.86 -1.74 3.09
C PHE A 71 1.74 -0.76 2.72
N MET A 72 1.04 -0.24 3.73
CA MET A 72 -0.15 0.59 3.51
C MET A 72 0.17 1.95 2.89
N SER A 73 1.34 2.54 3.17
CA SER A 73 1.76 3.81 2.56
C SER A 73 1.92 3.67 1.05
N VAL A 74 2.59 2.61 0.58
CA VAL A 74 2.79 2.35 -0.85
C VAL A 74 1.49 1.98 -1.55
N VAL A 75 0.65 1.15 -0.93
CA VAL A 75 -0.68 0.83 -1.48
C VAL A 75 -1.57 2.08 -1.55
N SER A 76 -1.52 2.94 -0.54
CA SER A 76 -2.25 4.22 -0.56
C SER A 76 -1.75 5.13 -1.66
N LEU A 77 -0.42 5.24 -1.84
CA LEU A 77 0.18 6.02 -2.91
C LEU A 77 -0.25 5.51 -4.28
N TYR A 78 -0.20 4.19 -4.47
CA TYR A 78 -0.66 3.54 -5.70
C TYR A 78 -2.13 3.86 -6.01
N ASN A 79 -3.01 3.79 -5.01
CA ASN A 79 -4.43 4.06 -5.20
C ASN A 79 -4.75 5.54 -5.45
N GLN A 80 -3.96 6.45 -4.88
CA GLN A 80 -4.10 7.89 -5.10
C GLN A 80 -3.55 8.31 -6.47
N ASN A 81 -2.36 7.83 -6.80
CA ASN A 81 -1.67 8.11 -8.05
C ASN A 81 -0.77 6.93 -8.43
N PRO A 82 -1.20 6.03 -9.33
CA PRO A 82 -0.45 4.82 -9.69
C PRO A 82 0.96 5.10 -10.21
N THR A 83 1.21 6.22 -10.89
CA THR A 83 2.54 6.54 -11.42
C THR A 83 3.50 7.07 -10.35
N ALA A 84 2.98 7.61 -9.25
CA ALA A 84 3.81 8.13 -8.17
C ALA A 84 4.66 7.04 -7.48
N VAL A 85 4.25 5.76 -7.57
CA VAL A 85 5.04 4.65 -7.02
C VAL A 85 6.39 4.49 -7.75
N LEU A 86 6.52 4.97 -8.99
CA LEU A 86 7.78 4.90 -9.74
C LEU A 86 8.90 5.71 -9.08
N ASN A 87 8.54 6.74 -8.30
CA ASN A 87 9.48 7.60 -7.60
C ASN A 87 9.94 7.04 -6.24
N ILE A 88 9.44 5.88 -5.81
CA ILE A 88 9.85 5.23 -4.56
C ILE A 88 11.30 4.75 -4.69
N SER A 89 12.11 5.04 -3.67
CA SER A 89 13.53 4.66 -3.61
C SER A 89 13.71 3.12 -3.61
N PRO A 90 14.81 2.58 -4.15
CA PRO A 90 15.06 1.14 -4.10
C PRO A 90 15.01 0.54 -2.69
N ALA A 91 15.51 1.27 -1.69
CA ALA A 91 15.47 0.86 -0.28
C ALA A 91 14.03 0.73 0.25
N ASP A 92 13.15 1.65 -0.12
CA ASP A 92 11.75 1.60 0.32
C ASP A 92 10.93 0.57 -0.46
N ARG A 93 11.31 0.26 -1.71
CA ARG A 93 10.74 -0.88 -2.47
C ARG A 93 11.03 -2.21 -1.77
N ILE A 94 12.24 -2.39 -1.23
CA ILE A 94 12.62 -3.57 -0.45
C ILE A 94 11.74 -3.69 0.81
N LYS A 95 11.63 -2.60 1.59
CA LYS A 95 10.78 -2.59 2.80
C LYS A 95 9.31 -2.92 2.49
N PHE A 96 8.79 -2.43 1.37
CA PHE A 96 7.44 -2.77 0.91
C PHE A 96 7.29 -4.27 0.63
N ASN A 97 8.24 -4.86 -0.08
CA ASN A 97 8.20 -6.27 -0.43
C ASN A 97 8.36 -7.18 0.79
N GLU A 98 9.26 -6.84 1.72
CA GLU A 98 9.39 -7.53 3.01
C GLU A 98 8.09 -7.44 3.83
N ALA A 99 7.48 -6.26 3.88
CA ALA A 99 6.22 -6.06 4.57
C ALA A 99 5.08 -6.88 3.93
N ALA A 100 5.01 -6.95 2.60
CA ALA A 100 4.00 -7.75 1.88
C ALA A 100 4.13 -9.25 2.17
N LEU A 101 5.37 -9.77 2.25
CA LEU A 101 5.64 -11.15 2.63
C LEU A 101 5.20 -11.43 4.06
N GLN A 102 5.63 -10.61 5.02
CA GLN A 102 5.25 -10.79 6.42
C GLN A 102 3.74 -10.67 6.64
N LEU A 103 3.08 -9.75 5.94
CA LEU A 103 1.63 -9.61 5.99
C LEU A 103 0.92 -10.86 5.45
N THR A 104 1.41 -11.41 4.35
CA THR A 104 0.92 -12.67 3.78
C THR A 104 1.04 -13.82 4.79
N ASP A 105 2.19 -13.93 5.47
CA ASP A 105 2.39 -14.94 6.51
C ASP A 105 1.46 -14.76 7.72
N LYS A 106 1.13 -13.51 8.08
CA LYS A 106 0.17 -13.23 9.16
C LYS A 106 -1.26 -13.59 8.75
N LEU A 107 -1.66 -13.32 7.51
CA LEU A 107 -2.97 -13.66 6.99
C LEU A 107 -3.14 -15.19 6.84
N ALA A 108 -2.12 -15.90 6.34
CA ALA A 108 -2.14 -17.34 6.22
C ALA A 108 -2.38 -18.07 7.56
N LYS A 109 -1.98 -17.46 8.69
CA LYS A 109 -2.19 -17.99 10.05
C LYS A 109 -3.63 -17.88 10.55
N GLN A 110 -4.47 -17.03 9.97
CA GLN A 110 -5.86 -16.84 10.41
C GLN A 110 -6.77 -18.00 9.98
N LYS A 111 -6.39 -18.73 8.91
CA LYS A 111 -7.10 -19.93 8.41
C LYS A 111 -8.59 -19.75 8.09
N ASP A 112 -9.07 -18.51 7.96
CA ASP A 112 -10.44 -18.21 7.55
C ASP A 112 -10.54 -17.83 6.06
N ALA A 113 -11.75 -17.94 5.50
CA ALA A 113 -11.99 -17.69 4.08
C ALA A 113 -11.68 -16.23 3.67
N ASN A 114 -11.93 -15.26 4.56
CA ASN A 114 -11.62 -13.86 4.30
C ASN A 114 -10.10 -13.64 4.28
N ALA A 115 -9.34 -14.26 5.19
CA ALA A 115 -7.89 -14.22 5.19
C ALA A 115 -7.29 -14.72 3.88
N SER A 116 -7.83 -15.82 3.34
CA SER A 116 -7.41 -16.38 2.05
C SER A 116 -7.67 -15.40 0.90
N ASN A 117 -8.85 -14.74 0.90
CA ASN A 117 -9.17 -13.71 -0.09
C ASN A 117 -8.25 -12.49 0.03
N TRP A 118 -8.00 -12.01 1.25
CA TRP A 118 -7.09 -10.90 1.49
C TRP A 118 -5.65 -11.23 1.11
N THR A 119 -5.21 -12.46 1.36
CA THR A 119 -3.88 -12.93 0.93
C THR A 119 -3.71 -12.83 -0.58
N LYS A 120 -4.72 -13.25 -1.35
CA LYS A 120 -4.72 -13.14 -2.82
C LYS A 120 -4.68 -11.68 -3.26
N GLN A 121 -5.48 -10.80 -2.64
CA GLN A 121 -5.52 -9.37 -3.00
C GLN A 121 -4.22 -8.64 -2.66
N VAL A 122 -3.65 -8.89 -1.47
CA VAL A 122 -2.33 -8.38 -1.06
C VAL A 122 -1.27 -8.81 -2.07
N GLY A 123 -1.21 -10.11 -2.37
CA GLY A 123 -0.23 -10.66 -3.30
C GLY A 123 -0.39 -10.18 -4.75
N HIS A 124 -1.62 -9.95 -5.21
CA HIS A 124 -1.86 -9.39 -6.54
C HIS A 124 -1.49 -7.91 -6.62
N THR A 125 -1.84 -7.13 -5.60
CA THR A 125 -1.49 -5.70 -5.50
C THR A 125 0.02 -5.51 -5.48
N ALA A 126 0.74 -6.27 -4.66
CA ALA A 126 2.20 -6.21 -4.59
C ALA A 126 2.85 -6.59 -5.94
N ARG A 127 2.34 -7.61 -6.63
CA ARG A 127 2.84 -7.98 -7.96
C ARG A 127 2.65 -6.88 -9.00
N MET A 128 1.50 -6.20 -8.99
CA MET A 128 1.24 -5.10 -9.92
C MET A 128 2.18 -3.92 -9.67
N ILE A 129 2.41 -3.53 -8.42
CA ILE A 129 3.33 -2.44 -8.07
C ILE A 129 4.78 -2.81 -8.47
N ASN A 130 5.21 -4.04 -8.19
CA ASN A 130 6.53 -4.52 -8.62
C ASN A 130 6.67 -4.55 -10.14
N PHE A 131 5.62 -4.91 -10.88
CA PHE A 131 5.63 -4.87 -12.33
C PHE A 131 5.91 -3.46 -12.85
N LEU A 132 5.29 -2.43 -12.28
CA LEU A 132 5.55 -1.03 -12.65
C LEU A 132 7.02 -0.64 -12.41
N TRP A 133 7.59 -1.07 -11.28
CA TRP A 133 9.01 -0.81 -10.98
C TRP A 133 9.96 -1.50 -11.94
N ASN A 134 9.68 -2.74 -12.31
CA ASN A 134 10.53 -3.51 -13.23
C ASN A 134 10.40 -2.96 -14.67
N ALA A 135 9.19 -2.61 -15.11
CA ALA A 135 8.97 -2.03 -16.44
C ALA A 135 9.67 -0.67 -16.59
N ASN A 136 9.74 0.14 -15.53
CA ASN A 136 10.45 1.41 -15.53
C ASN A 136 11.99 1.26 -15.53
N GLN A 137 12.54 0.10 -15.14
CA GLN A 137 13.99 -0.13 -15.24
C GLN A 137 14.42 -0.37 -16.68
N SER A 138 13.59 -1.06 -17.47
CA SER A 138 13.88 -1.39 -18.88
C SER A 138 13.92 -0.17 -19.80
N THR A 139 13.28 0.94 -19.44
CA THR A 139 13.30 2.19 -20.23
C THR A 139 14.50 3.09 -19.92
N SER A 140 15.12 2.93 -18.75
CA SER A 140 16.32 3.68 -18.34
C SER A 140 17.64 3.12 -18.90
N GLU A 141 17.62 1.94 -19.52
CA GLU A 141 18.80 1.28 -20.12
C GLU A 141 18.83 1.43 -21.66
N THR A 142 18.41 2.57 -22.19
CA THR A 142 18.70 2.89 -23.60
C THR A 142 20.13 3.45 -23.65
N PRO A 143 21.12 2.76 -24.26
CA PRO A 143 22.46 3.31 -24.38
C PRO A 143 22.39 4.59 -25.20
N ASP A 144 22.98 5.68 -24.69
CA ASP A 144 23.25 6.86 -25.48
C ASP A 144 23.95 6.40 -26.76
N VAL A 145 23.26 6.49 -27.88
CA VAL A 145 23.87 6.31 -29.20
C VAL A 145 24.82 7.48 -29.33
N GLN A 146 26.09 7.23 -29.01
CA GLN A 146 27.19 8.17 -29.22
C GLN A 146 27.14 8.59 -30.69
N HIS A 147 26.70 9.84 -30.89
CA HIS A 147 26.80 10.51 -32.17
C HIS A 147 28.29 10.71 -32.45
N PHE A 148 28.92 9.72 -33.09
CA PHE A 148 30.23 9.89 -33.70
C PHE A 148 30.08 10.96 -34.78
N GLY A 149 30.48 12.18 -34.42
CA GLY A 149 30.70 13.25 -35.37
C GLY A 149 31.73 12.79 -36.38
N ILE A 150 31.29 12.67 -37.63
CA ILE A 150 32.16 12.44 -38.77
C ILE A 150 32.88 13.77 -39.01
N ASN A 151 34.17 13.83 -38.67
CA ASN A 151 35.03 14.93 -39.11
C ASN A 151 35.46 14.64 -40.54
N ILE A 152 35.16 15.60 -41.42
CA ILE A 152 35.52 15.66 -42.84
C ILE A 152 36.99 16.02 -42.97
#